data_AF-A0ABD3E2Q1-F1
#
_entry.id   AF-A0ABD3E2Q1-F1
#
_cell.length_a   1.000
_cell.length_b   1.000
_cell.length_c   1.000
_cell.angle_alpha   90.00
_cell.angle_beta   90.00
_cell.angle_gamma   90.00
#
_symmetry.space_group_name_H-M   'P 1'
#
loop_
_entity.id
_entity.type
_entity.pdbx_description
1 polymer ?
#
loop_
_entity_poly.entity_id
_entity_poly.type
_entity_poly.pdbx_seq_one_letter_code
_entity_poly.pdbx_strand_id
1 'polypeptide(L)' 'MCHGGDFAAGNDTGGESIYRARFADENFVRKHTGPGVLSMAISGPGTKGSQFSYTILFDKSLVNLQDFDIKLPK' A
#
# COMPACT_ATOMS: atom_id res chain seq x y z
N MET A 1 4.18 10.71 -2.22
CA MET A 1 4.17 9.24 -2.34
C MET A 1 4.44 8.90 -3.80
N CYS A 2 4.92 7.71 -4.10
CA CYS A 2 4.84 7.15 -5.46
C CYS A 2 4.08 5.83 -5.39
N HIS A 3 3.21 5.58 -6.38
CA HIS A 3 2.36 4.40 -6.43
C HIS A 3 2.80 3.48 -7.57
N GLY A 4 2.50 2.20 -7.43
CA GLY A 4 2.78 1.20 -8.46
C GLY A 4 2.09 -0.12 -8.14
N GLY A 5 2.41 -1.15 -8.92
CA GLY A 5 1.89 -2.51 -8.69
C GLY A 5 0.59 -2.84 -9.44
N ASP A 6 0.03 -1.93 -10.24
CA ASP A 6 -0.94 -2.31 -11.27
C ASP A 6 -0.22 -2.80 -12.53
N PHE A 7 0.02 -4.09 -12.60
CA PHE A 7 0.65 -4.74 -13.75
C PHE A 7 -0.34 -5.15 -14.85
N ALA A 8 -1.64 -5.05 -14.59
CA ALA A 8 -2.67 -5.56 -15.49
C ALA A 8 -3.28 -4.47 -16.37
N ALA A 9 -3.66 -3.33 -15.77
CA ALA A 9 -4.31 -2.23 -16.48
C ALA A 9 -3.43 -0.98 -16.59
N GLY A 10 -2.43 -0.83 -15.72
CA GLY A 10 -1.49 0.30 -15.74
C GLY A 10 -2.15 1.66 -15.46
N ASN A 11 -3.34 1.66 -14.85
CA ASN A 11 -4.14 2.85 -14.58
C ASN A 11 -4.81 2.79 -13.19
N ASP A 12 -4.20 2.04 -12.28
CA ASP A 12 -4.61 1.82 -10.89
C ASP A 12 -5.94 1.07 -10.70
N THR A 13 -6.53 0.52 -11.77
CA THR A 13 -7.76 -0.30 -11.68
C THR A 13 -7.49 -1.80 -11.64
N GLY A 14 -6.31 -2.22 -12.07
CA GLY A 14 -5.93 -3.62 -12.20
C GLY A 14 -5.06 -4.16 -11.06
N GLY A 15 -4.44 -5.30 -11.32
CA GLY A 15 -3.59 -6.01 -10.38
C GLY A 15 -4.36 -7.04 -9.54
N GLU A 16 -3.72 -8.17 -9.29
CA GLU A 16 -4.22 -9.26 -8.45
C GLU A 16 -3.16 -9.69 -7.44
N SER A 17 -3.61 -10.25 -6.32
CA SER A 17 -2.70 -10.87 -5.37
C SER A 17 -2.30 -12.27 -5.84
N ILE A 18 -1.26 -12.83 -5.23
CA ILE A 18 -0.86 -14.23 -5.45
C ILE A 18 -1.94 -15.25 -5.04
N TYR A 19 -2.92 -14.82 -4.24
CA TYR A 19 -4.07 -15.63 -3.84
C TYR A 19 -5.17 -15.67 -4.91
N ARG A 20 -4.95 -15.07 -6.09
CA ARG A 20 -5.89 -14.96 -7.23
C ARG A 20 -7.17 -14.16 -6.94
N ALA A 21 -7.36 -13.73 -5.69
CA ALA A 21 -8.46 -12.92 -5.24
C ALA A 21 -7.92 -11.67 -4.51
N ARG A 22 -8.81 -10.72 -4.24
CA ARG A 22 -8.49 -9.64 -3.30
C ARG A 22 -8.40 -10.22 -1.88
N PHE A 23 -7.57 -9.64 -1.03
CA PHE A 23 -7.42 -10.08 0.35
C PHE A 23 -7.65 -8.96 1.36
N ALA A 24 -7.95 -9.37 2.59
CA ALA A 24 -8.25 -8.48 3.70
C ALA A 24 -6.98 -7.85 4.29
N ASP A 25 -7.16 -6.77 5.04
CA ASP A 25 -6.11 -6.20 5.88
C ASP A 25 -5.56 -7.23 6.89
N GLU A 26 -4.23 -7.35 6.98
CA GLU A 26 -3.59 -8.27 7.94
C GLU A 26 -3.54 -7.69 9.35
N ASN A 27 -2.93 -6.51 9.51
CA ASN A 27 -2.82 -5.79 10.79
C ASN A 27 -2.46 -4.31 10.58
N PHE A 28 -2.71 -3.48 11.61
CA PHE A 28 -2.48 -2.03 11.58
C PHE A 28 -1.52 -1.55 12.69
N VAL A 29 -0.46 -2.33 12.94
CA VAL A 29 0.44 -2.09 14.09
C VAL A 29 1.43 -0.95 13.83
N ARG A 30 1.79 -0.70 12.56
CA ARG A 30 2.80 0.30 12.16
C ARG A 30 2.14 1.55 11.60
N LYS A 31 2.81 2.70 11.80
CA LYS A 31 2.34 4.01 11.33
C LYS A 31 3.28 4.55 10.26
N HIS A 32 2.73 5.32 9.34
CA HIS A 32 3.50 6.11 8.37
C HIS A 32 4.21 7.27 9.06
N THR A 33 5.40 7.01 9.58
CA THR A 33 6.19 8.02 10.31
C THR A 33 7.16 8.80 9.43
N GLY A 34 7.22 8.55 8.12
CA GLY A 34 8.10 9.29 7.20
C GLY A 34 8.55 8.53 5.95
N PRO A 35 9.57 9.04 5.25
CA PRO A 35 10.13 8.42 4.05
C PRO A 35 10.67 7.00 4.28
N GLY A 36 10.64 6.16 3.25
CA GLY A 36 11.16 4.79 3.31
C GLY A 36 10.14 3.74 3.75
N VAL A 37 8.87 4.14 3.86
CA VAL A 37 7.75 3.28 4.23
C VAL A 37 7.09 2.77 2.96
N LEU A 38 7.05 1.44 2.79
CA LEU A 38 6.32 0.77 1.72
C LEU A 38 4.99 0.29 2.28
N SER A 39 3.89 0.65 1.63
CA SER A 39 2.55 0.29 2.07
C SER A 39 1.69 -0.29 0.98
N MET A 40 0.64 -1.01 1.37
CA MET A 40 -0.30 -1.55 0.40
C MET A 40 -1.37 -0.52 0.06
N ALA A 41 -1.58 -0.26 -1.23
CA ALA A 41 -2.63 0.66 -1.65
C ALA A 41 -4.01 0.03 -1.40
N ILE A 42 -4.92 0.82 -0.81
CA ILE A 42 -6.29 0.41 -0.52
C ILE A 42 -7.24 1.24 -1.37
N SER A 43 -8.11 0.58 -2.14
CA SER A 43 -9.21 1.23 -2.90
C SER A 43 -10.58 1.06 -2.20
N GLY A 44 -10.58 0.44 -1.01
CA GLY A 44 -11.73 0.12 -0.16
C GLY A 44 -11.48 -1.12 0.71
N PRO A 45 -12.30 -1.38 1.74
CA PRO A 45 -12.12 -2.54 2.64
C PRO A 45 -12.07 -3.87 1.86
N GLY A 46 -11.05 -4.69 2.10
CA GLY A 46 -10.91 -6.01 1.46
C GLY A 46 -10.54 -6.00 -0.03
N THR A 47 -10.07 -4.87 -0.56
CA THR A 47 -9.69 -4.73 -1.98
C THR A 47 -8.18 -4.80 -2.21
N LYS A 48 -7.39 -5.43 -1.33
CA LYS A 48 -5.94 -5.51 -1.55
C LYS A 48 -5.61 -6.46 -2.70
N GLY A 49 -4.80 -5.99 -3.63
CA GLY A 49 -4.35 -6.73 -4.82
C GLY A 49 -2.83 -6.80 -4.86
N SER A 50 -2.23 -6.17 -5.86
CA SER A 50 -0.76 -6.03 -6.01
C SER A 50 -0.26 -4.60 -5.88
N GLN A 51 -1.17 -3.63 -5.77
CA GLN A 51 -0.83 -2.22 -5.75
C GLN A 51 -0.18 -1.80 -4.41
N PHE A 52 0.84 -0.95 -4.49
CA PHE A 52 1.60 -0.47 -3.34
C PHE A 52 1.95 1.01 -3.48
N SER A 53 2.25 1.61 -2.34
CA SER A 53 2.63 3.02 -2.20
C SER A 53 3.94 3.12 -1.44
N TYR A 54 4.91 3.84 -1.99
CA TYR A 54 6.16 4.16 -1.31
C TYR A 54 6.18 5.63 -0.87
N THR A 55 6.38 5.83 0.42
CA THR A 55 6.46 7.17 1.02
C THR A 55 7.86 7.75 0.76
N ILE A 56 7.93 8.80 -0.06
CA ILE A 56 9.18 9.50 -0.41
C ILE A 56 9.42 10.77 0.41
N LEU A 57 8.36 11.34 1.01
CA LEU A 57 8.40 12.55 1.83
C LEU A 57 7.51 12.34 3.05
N PHE A 58 7.81 13.04 4.16
CA PHE A 58 6.96 13.00 5.35
C PHE A 58 5.58 13.58 5.03
N ASP A 59 4.53 12.81 5.30
CA ASP A 59 3.15 13.21 5.07
C ASP A 59 2.35 13.08 6.37
N LYS A 60 1.89 14.23 6.88
CA LYS A 60 1.09 14.30 8.12
C LYS A 60 -0.28 13.65 7.97
N SER A 61 -0.84 13.61 6.75
CA SER A 61 -2.16 13.04 6.50
C SER A 61 -2.17 11.52 6.67
N LEU A 62 -1.01 10.87 6.46
CA LEU A 62 -0.85 9.42 6.59
C LEU A 62 -0.61 8.95 8.03
N VAL A 63 -0.34 9.86 8.98
CA VAL A 63 -0.02 9.49 10.37
C VAL A 63 -1.17 8.69 11.03
N ASN A 64 -2.39 8.87 10.51
CA ASN A 64 -3.59 8.17 10.96
C ASN A 64 -4.17 7.20 9.92
N LEU A 65 -3.58 7.09 8.72
CA LEU A 65 -4.03 6.13 7.72
C LEU A 65 -3.48 4.75 8.07
N GLN A 66 -4.39 3.80 8.20
CA GLN A 66 -4.15 2.43 8.63
C GLN A 66 -3.85 1.60 7.39
N ASP A 67 -2.64 1.73 6.83
CA ASP A 67 -2.19 0.88 5.73
C ASP A 67 -0.98 0.02 6.17
N PHE A 68 -0.81 -1.15 5.57
CA PHE A 68 0.16 -2.16 5.99
C PHE A 68 1.59 -1.78 5.56
N ASP A 69 2.54 -1.65 6.49
CA ASP A 69 3.89 -1.10 6.22
C ASP A 69 5.05 -2.13 6.27
N ILE A 70 5.84 -2.23 5.20
CA ILE A 70 7.18 -2.84 5.15
C ILE A 70 8.22 -1.73 5.16
N LYS A 71 9.17 -1.78 6.11
CA LYS A 71 10.31 -0.85 6.13
C LYS A 71 11.39 -1.42 5.22
N LEU A 72 11.60 -0.78 4.07
CA LEU A 72 12.68 -1.19 3.17
C LEU A 72 14.04 -0.82 3.79
N PRO A 73 15.07 -1.68 3.67
CA PRO A 73 16.42 -1.32 4.05
C PRO A 73 16.90 -0.13 3.20
N LYS A 74 17.70 0.75 3.82
CA LYS A 74 18.34 1.87 3.15
C LYS A 74 19.41 1.39 2.18
#